data_AF-A0A139PXK0-F1
#
_entry.id   AF-A0A139PXK0-F1
#
_cell.length_a   1.000
_cell.length_b   1.000
_cell.length_c   1.000
_cell.angle_alpha   90.00
_cell.angle_beta   90.00
_cell.angle_gamma   90.00
#
_symmetry.space_group_name_H-M   'P 1'
#
loop_
_entity.id
_entity.type
_entity.pdbx_description
1 polymer ?
#
loop_
_entity_poly.entity_id
_entity_poly.type
_entity_poly.pdbx_seq_one_letter_code
_entity_poly.pdbx_strand_id
1 'polypeptide(L)'
;MQEQPFLYVLYGIAMAALFEETARLVFFKWLEKKRKLEDRDALAYGLGHGGLEMLYLGMGSLISLLILFSLIQSSNTDVANLLPKTTLETVQSLSVWQVYLLGVERVLALVLQICLSIWVYQSVRQKKWIYLLAAYGLHALFDLAPALSQVGWIANPLLVEFILLVELLVFIWLTKSTFWKKS
;
A
#
# COMPACT_ATOMS: atom_id res chain seq x y z
N MET A 1 16.02 0.42 -14.55
CA MET A 1 15.33 -0.77 -13.99
C MET A 1 15.93 -2.09 -14.47
N GLN A 2 16.44 -2.21 -15.71
CA GLN A 2 16.83 -3.51 -16.28
C GLN A 2 18.25 -4.01 -15.92
N GLU A 3 19.19 -3.16 -15.51
CA GLU A 3 20.57 -3.62 -15.29
C GLU A 3 20.77 -4.39 -13.98
N GLN A 4 20.05 -4.03 -12.91
CA GLN A 4 20.12 -4.72 -11.59
C GLN A 4 18.75 -4.76 -10.89
N PRO A 5 17.79 -5.56 -11.41
CA PRO A 5 16.42 -5.61 -10.89
C PRO A 5 16.34 -6.05 -9.43
N PHE A 6 17.22 -6.96 -9.01
CA PHE A 6 17.27 -7.42 -7.61
C PHE A 6 17.59 -6.28 -6.63
N LEU A 7 18.63 -5.49 -6.89
CA LEU A 7 18.99 -4.37 -6.02
C LEU A 7 17.91 -3.29 -6.03
N TYR A 8 17.25 -3.07 -7.17
CA TYR A 8 16.13 -2.15 -7.27
C TYR A 8 14.97 -2.56 -6.38
N VAL A 9 14.55 -3.84 -6.43
CA VAL A 9 13.48 -4.37 -5.58
C VAL A 9 13.87 -4.27 -4.10
N LEU A 10 15.06 -4.76 -3.74
CA LEU A 10 15.52 -4.76 -2.36
C LEU A 10 15.61 -3.34 -1.79
N TYR A 11 16.15 -2.39 -2.56
CA TYR A 11 16.21 -0.99 -2.17
C TYR A 11 14.81 -0.40 -2.05
N GLY A 12 13.94 -0.62 -3.04
CA GLY A 12 12.59 -0.06 -3.07
C GLY A 12 11.78 -0.43 -1.84
N ILE A 13 11.63 -1.74 -1.56
CA ILE A 13 10.84 -2.23 -0.43
C ILE A 13 11.46 -1.83 0.92
N ALA A 14 12.80 -1.81 1.01
CA ALA A 14 13.49 -1.45 2.24
C ALA A 14 13.35 0.05 2.54
N MET A 15 13.45 0.90 1.52
CA MET A 15 13.31 2.35 1.69
C MET A 15 11.86 2.75 1.96
N ALA A 16 10.88 2.12 1.31
CA ALA A 16 9.46 2.32 1.60
C ALA A 16 9.16 2.04 3.08
N ALA A 17 9.49 0.83 3.53
CA ALA A 17 9.35 0.44 4.93
C ALA A 17 10.14 1.37 5.87
N LEU A 18 11.39 1.69 5.54
CA LEU A 18 12.22 2.54 6.40
C LEU A 18 11.59 3.92 6.58
N PHE A 19 11.21 4.61 5.50
CA PHE A 19 10.70 5.97 5.61
C PHE A 19 9.32 6.03 6.25
N GLU A 20 8.39 5.17 5.82
CA GLU A 20 7.01 5.22 6.30
C GLU A 20 6.89 4.82 7.76
N GLU A 21 7.51 3.70 8.16
CA GLU A 21 7.47 3.26 9.56
C GLU A 21 8.25 4.21 10.48
N THR A 22 9.33 4.83 9.99
CA THR A 22 10.07 5.83 10.78
C THR A 22 9.27 7.12 10.94
N ALA A 23 8.62 7.61 9.88
CA ALA A 23 7.74 8.77 9.97
C ALA A 23 6.62 8.52 10.99
N ARG A 24 6.05 7.32 10.96
CA ARG A 24 5.04 6.86 11.93
C ARG A 24 5.58 6.80 13.35
N LEU A 25 6.79 6.28 13.54
CA LEU A 25 7.46 6.24 14.84
C LEU A 25 7.68 7.65 15.40
N VAL A 26 8.19 8.57 14.57
CA VAL A 26 8.42 9.97 14.94
C VAL A 26 7.10 10.62 15.34
N PHE A 27 6.04 10.40 14.57
CA PHE A 27 4.70 10.88 14.89
C PHE A 27 4.20 10.37 16.25
N PHE A 28 4.22 9.06 16.50
CA PHE A 28 3.73 8.52 17.77
C PHE A 28 4.59 8.94 18.96
N LYS A 29 5.92 9.02 18.81
CA LYS A 29 6.79 9.57 19.86
C LYS A 29 6.50 11.04 20.14
N TRP A 30 6.21 11.83 19.10
CA TRP A 30 5.83 13.23 19.27
C TRP A 30 4.47 13.36 19.97
N LEU A 31 3.49 12.55 19.56
CA LEU A 31 2.15 12.57 20.13
C LEU A 31 2.14 12.13 21.61
N GLU A 32 2.92 11.09 21.95
CA GLU A 32 3.08 10.61 23.32
C GLU A 32 3.63 11.68 24.28
N LYS A 33 4.50 12.58 23.78
CA LYS A 33 5.01 13.72 24.57
C LYS A 33 3.92 14.75 24.85
N LYS A 34 2.85 14.80 24.05
CA LYS A 34 1.77 15.78 24.17
C LYS A 34 0.60 15.25 24.99
N ARG A 35 0.29 13.96 24.87
CA ARG A 35 -0.76 13.29 25.64
C ARG A 35 -0.56 11.79 25.66
N LYS A 36 -1.31 11.12 26.54
CA LYS A 36 -1.39 9.66 26.55
C LYS A 36 -1.93 9.15 25.21
N LEU A 37 -1.26 8.12 24.68
CA LEU A 37 -1.64 7.43 23.46
C LEU A 37 -2.85 6.52 23.68
N GLU A 38 -3.78 6.52 22.74
CA GLU A 38 -5.02 5.73 22.72
C GLU A 38 -5.06 4.81 21.51
N ASP A 39 -5.78 3.69 21.59
CA ASP A 39 -5.85 2.72 20.47
C ASP A 39 -6.44 3.37 19.20
N ARG A 40 -7.30 4.38 19.38
CA ARG A 40 -7.88 5.18 18.29
C ARG A 40 -6.83 5.98 17.52
N ASP A 41 -5.69 6.31 18.12
CA ASP A 41 -4.60 7.03 17.45
C ASP A 41 -3.94 6.17 16.38
N ALA A 42 -3.77 4.88 16.67
CA ALA A 42 -3.23 3.92 15.71
C ALA A 42 -4.15 3.78 14.50
N LEU A 43 -5.47 3.62 14.76
CA LEU A 43 -6.48 3.50 13.71
C LEU A 43 -6.57 4.78 12.87
N ALA A 44 -6.63 5.96 13.52
CA ALA A 44 -6.73 7.24 12.83
C ALA A 44 -5.50 7.53 11.97
N TYR A 45 -4.29 7.28 12.48
CA TYR A 45 -3.07 7.46 11.71
C TYR A 45 -3.03 6.51 10.51
N GLY A 46 -3.30 5.23 10.71
CA GLY A 46 -3.27 4.22 9.65
C GLY A 46 -4.30 4.50 8.55
N LEU A 47 -5.53 4.88 8.93
CA LEU A 47 -6.57 5.29 7.99
C LEU A 47 -6.18 6.56 7.23
N GLY A 48 -5.61 7.55 7.92
CA GLY A 48 -5.18 8.81 7.30
C GLY A 48 -4.04 8.61 6.31
N HIS A 49 -2.99 7.89 6.71
CA HIS A 49 -1.84 7.56 5.87
C HIS A 49 -2.24 6.70 4.67
N GLY A 50 -2.83 5.51 4.92
CA GLY A 50 -3.24 4.61 3.85
C GLY A 50 -4.32 5.18 2.94
N GLY A 51 -5.20 6.04 3.47
CA GLY A 51 -6.19 6.77 2.66
C GLY A 51 -5.53 7.78 1.72
N LEU A 52 -4.52 8.52 2.19
CA LEU A 52 -3.75 9.41 1.34
C LEU A 52 -2.93 8.67 0.29
N GLU A 53 -2.35 7.51 0.62
CA GLU A 53 -1.65 6.67 -0.35
C GLU A 53 -2.59 6.12 -1.42
N MET A 54 -3.77 5.63 -1.02
CA MET A 54 -4.80 5.19 -1.95
C MET A 54 -5.19 6.32 -2.91
N LEU A 55 -5.34 7.55 -2.42
CA LEU A 55 -5.63 8.70 -3.27
C LEU A 55 -4.44 9.07 -4.17
N TYR A 56 -3.23 9.18 -3.62
CA TYR A 56 -2.04 9.63 -4.35
C TYR A 56 -1.62 8.63 -5.43
N LEU A 57 -1.52 7.35 -5.08
CA LEU A 57 -1.14 6.28 -6.00
C LEU A 57 -2.31 5.83 -6.88
N GLY A 58 -3.55 5.92 -6.39
CA GLY A 58 -4.75 5.56 -7.14
C GLY A 58 -5.27 6.66 -8.08
N MET A 59 -4.81 7.91 -7.96
CA MET A 59 -5.28 9.00 -8.82
C MET A 59 -5.05 8.71 -10.31
N GLY A 60 -3.89 8.15 -10.67
CA GLY A 60 -3.54 7.85 -12.05
C GLY A 60 -4.44 6.78 -12.68
N SER A 61 -4.77 5.73 -11.91
CA SER A 61 -5.68 4.67 -12.36
C SER A 61 -7.14 5.14 -12.42
N LEU A 62 -7.57 5.99 -11.48
CA LEU A 62 -8.90 6.61 -11.52
C LEU A 62 -9.08 7.53 -12.72
N ILE A 63 -8.10 8.40 -13.01
CA ILE A 63 -8.14 9.27 -14.20
C ILE A 63 -8.18 8.42 -15.48
N SER A 64 -7.36 7.38 -15.55
CA SER A 64 -7.32 6.42 -16.67
C SER A 64 -8.68 5.74 -16.89
N LEU A 65 -9.34 5.32 -15.81
CA LEU A 65 -10.67 4.70 -15.84
C LEU A 65 -11.77 5.68 -16.29
N LEU A 66 -11.75 6.91 -15.77
CA LEU A 66 -12.72 7.95 -16.17
C LEU A 66 -12.61 8.28 -17.66
N ILE A 67 -11.39 8.28 -18.19
CA ILE A 67 -11.15 8.51 -19.62
C ILE A 67 -11.61 7.32 -20.46
N LEU A 68 -11.33 6.09 -20.02
CA LEU A 68 -11.86 4.88 -20.68
C LEU A 68 -13.39 4.93 -20.77
N PHE A 69 -14.07 5.26 -19.67
CA PHE A 69 -15.53 5.40 -19.66
C PHE A 69 -16.01 6.54 -20.57
N SER A 70 -15.33 7.68 -20.58
CA SER A 70 -15.67 8.80 -21.48
C SER A 70 -15.59 8.39 -22.96
N LEU A 71 -14.54 7.66 -23.34
CA LEU A 71 -14.33 7.17 -24.71
C LEU A 71 -15.41 6.17 -25.14
N ILE A 72 -15.81 5.26 -24.23
CA ILE A 72 -16.87 4.27 -24.49
C ILE A 72 -18.25 4.95 -24.60
N GLN A 73 -18.54 5.92 -23.71
CA GLN A 73 -19.87 6.49 -23.57
C GLN A 73 -20.18 7.56 -24.63
N SER A 74 -19.21 8.41 -24.97
CA SER A 74 -19.49 9.64 -25.71
C SER A 74 -18.99 9.66 -27.16
N SER A 75 -18.17 8.68 -27.57
CA SER A 75 -17.40 8.72 -28.83
C SER A 75 -16.52 9.98 -28.99
N ASN A 76 -16.39 10.79 -27.93
CA ASN A 76 -15.71 12.08 -27.98
C ASN A 76 -14.21 11.89 -27.73
N THR A 77 -13.44 11.94 -28.80
CA THR A 77 -11.99 11.70 -28.81
C THR A 77 -11.17 12.86 -28.25
N ASP A 78 -11.77 14.02 -28.00
CA ASP A 78 -11.04 15.21 -27.53
C ASP A 78 -10.40 15.01 -26.16
N VAL A 79 -10.99 14.15 -25.31
CA VAL A 79 -10.46 13.81 -24.00
C VAL A 79 -9.22 12.91 -24.10
N ALA A 80 -9.13 12.04 -25.13
CA ALA A 80 -7.94 11.23 -25.35
C ALA A 80 -6.71 12.06 -25.74
N ASN A 81 -6.93 13.21 -26.39
CA ASN A 81 -5.86 14.11 -26.82
C ASN A 81 -5.21 14.90 -25.66
N LEU A 82 -5.83 14.90 -24.47
CA LEU A 82 -5.29 15.53 -23.26
C LEU A 82 -4.27 14.64 -22.52
N LEU A 83 -4.17 13.36 -22.89
CA LEU A 83 -3.29 12.40 -22.25
C LEU A 83 -1.93 12.28 -22.96
N PRO A 84 -0.86 11.98 -22.21
CA PRO A 84 0.35 11.41 -22.81
C PRO A 84 0.01 10.15 -23.61
N LYS A 85 0.64 9.98 -24.78
CA LYS A 85 0.42 8.81 -25.65
C LYS A 85 0.61 7.48 -24.92
N THR A 86 1.57 7.42 -24.00
CA THR A 86 1.85 6.24 -23.17
C THR A 86 0.68 5.88 -22.24
N THR A 87 -0.01 6.87 -21.67
CA THR A 87 -1.21 6.66 -20.85
C THR A 87 -2.36 6.15 -21.71
N LEU A 88 -2.53 6.67 -22.92
CA LEU A 88 -3.58 6.24 -23.85
C LEU A 88 -3.37 4.78 -24.30
N GLU A 89 -2.14 4.41 -24.66
CA GLU A 89 -1.78 3.02 -25.02
C GLU A 89 -1.98 2.06 -23.84
N THR A 90 -1.67 2.50 -22.62
CA THR A 90 -1.92 1.74 -21.40
C THR A 90 -3.42 1.54 -21.18
N VAL A 91 -4.22 2.61 -21.29
CA VAL A 91 -5.69 2.54 -21.14
C VAL A 91 -6.32 1.63 -22.19
N GLN A 92 -5.85 1.67 -23.44
CA GLN A 92 -6.36 0.83 -24.53
C GLN A 92 -5.95 -0.64 -24.40
N SER A 93 -4.85 -0.94 -23.72
CA SER A 93 -4.37 -2.31 -23.49
C SER A 93 -4.94 -2.94 -22.20
N LEU A 94 -5.48 -2.12 -21.29
CA LEU A 94 -6.10 -2.60 -20.06
C LEU A 94 -7.53 -3.10 -20.32
N SER A 95 -7.76 -4.34 -19.93
CA SER A 95 -9.10 -4.88 -19.78
C SER A 95 -9.80 -4.32 -18.54
N VAL A 96 -11.13 -4.19 -18.60
CA VAL A 96 -11.93 -3.63 -17.50
C VAL A 96 -11.69 -4.34 -16.15
N TRP A 97 -11.46 -5.66 -16.16
CA TRP A 97 -11.19 -6.42 -14.93
C TRP A 97 -9.83 -6.09 -14.29
N GLN A 98 -8.82 -5.70 -15.07
CA GLN A 98 -7.51 -5.29 -14.54
C GLN A 98 -7.60 -3.97 -13.77
N VAL A 99 -8.52 -3.09 -14.15
CA VAL A 99 -8.77 -1.85 -13.39
C VAL A 99 -9.38 -2.16 -12.02
N TYR A 100 -10.25 -3.17 -11.92
CA TYR A 100 -10.78 -3.59 -10.63
C TYR A 100 -9.70 -4.17 -9.72
N LEU A 101 -8.73 -4.92 -10.27
CA LEU A 101 -7.60 -5.45 -9.48
C LEU A 101 -6.77 -4.32 -8.86
N LEU A 102 -6.46 -3.27 -9.62
CA LEU A 102 -5.78 -2.09 -9.07
C LEU A 102 -6.53 -1.50 -7.87
N GLY A 103 -7.86 -1.50 -7.88
CA GLY A 103 -8.66 -1.07 -6.73
C GLY A 103 -8.56 -2.02 -5.53
N VAL A 104 -8.53 -3.34 -5.77
CA VAL A 104 -8.37 -4.36 -4.73
C VAL A 104 -7.03 -4.19 -4.01
N GLU A 105 -5.93 -4.10 -4.76
CA GLU A 105 -4.59 -3.89 -4.21
C GLU A 105 -4.55 -2.68 -3.25
N ARG A 106 -5.21 -1.57 -3.61
CA ARG A 106 -5.26 -0.37 -2.78
C ARG A 106 -6.05 -0.56 -1.49
N VAL A 107 -7.16 -1.29 -1.54
CA VAL A 107 -7.94 -1.61 -0.33
C VAL A 107 -7.13 -2.53 0.58
N LEU A 108 -6.41 -3.51 0.03
CA LEU A 108 -5.53 -4.38 0.80
C LEU A 108 -4.39 -3.57 1.47
N ALA A 109 -3.74 -2.68 0.72
CA ALA A 109 -2.70 -1.79 1.23
C ALA A 109 -3.22 -0.85 2.32
N LEU A 110 -4.44 -0.30 2.19
CA LEU A 110 -5.07 0.50 3.24
C LEU A 110 -5.20 -0.29 4.55
N VAL A 111 -5.68 -1.53 4.49
CA VAL A 111 -5.84 -2.37 5.69
C VAL A 111 -4.48 -2.75 6.27
N LEU A 112 -3.46 -3.00 5.43
CA LEU A 112 -2.08 -3.19 5.86
C LEU A 112 -1.57 -1.98 6.65
N GLN A 113 -1.72 -0.77 6.12
CA GLN A 113 -1.24 0.47 6.77
C GLN A 113 -1.89 0.70 8.14
N ILE A 114 -3.16 0.31 8.30
CA ILE A 114 -3.83 0.30 9.61
C ILE A 114 -3.15 -0.70 10.55
N CYS A 115 -2.88 -1.91 10.08
CA CYS A 115 -2.20 -2.93 10.90
C CYS A 115 -0.78 -2.51 11.28
N LEU A 116 0.04 -2.05 10.33
CA LEU A 116 1.40 -1.52 10.58
C LEU A 116 1.36 -0.37 11.59
N SER A 117 0.34 0.49 11.50
CA SER A 117 0.14 1.56 12.45
C SER A 117 -0.07 1.08 13.88
N ILE A 118 -0.82 -0.01 14.08
CA ILE A 118 -0.97 -0.66 15.39
C ILE A 118 0.38 -1.17 15.90
N TRP A 119 1.21 -1.79 15.06
CA TRP A 119 2.53 -2.30 15.47
C TRP A 119 3.49 -1.19 15.92
N VAL A 120 3.62 -0.12 15.13
CA VAL A 120 4.48 1.02 15.50
C VAL A 120 3.93 1.73 16.73
N TYR A 121 2.62 1.94 16.82
CA TYR A 121 1.96 2.48 18.00
C TYR A 121 2.30 1.66 19.26
N GLN A 122 2.17 0.33 19.19
CA GLN A 122 2.48 -0.57 20.31
C GLN A 122 3.97 -0.55 20.66
N SER A 123 4.87 -0.36 19.68
CA SER A 123 6.30 -0.21 19.93
C SER A 123 6.59 0.99 20.84
N VAL A 124 5.89 2.11 20.63
CA VAL A 124 6.04 3.34 21.40
C VAL A 124 5.37 3.19 22.77
N ARG A 125 4.11 2.72 22.80
CA ARG A 125 3.32 2.60 24.03
C ARG A 125 3.89 1.57 25.00
N GLN A 126 4.32 0.41 24.51
CA GLN A 126 4.87 -0.67 25.35
C GLN A 126 6.38 -0.57 25.54
N LYS A 127 7.05 0.41 24.92
CA LYS A 127 8.52 0.57 24.91
C LYS A 127 9.26 -0.68 24.40
N LYS A 128 8.65 -1.39 23.45
CA LYS A 128 9.16 -2.64 22.88
C LYS A 128 9.57 -2.41 21.43
N TRP A 129 10.85 -2.13 21.22
CA TRP A 129 11.44 -1.84 19.90
C TRP A 129 11.30 -2.99 18.89
N ILE A 130 11.16 -4.24 19.37
CA ILE A 130 10.95 -5.42 18.50
C ILE A 130 9.68 -5.29 17.64
N TYR A 131 8.64 -4.60 18.11
CA TYR A 131 7.43 -4.38 17.31
C TYR A 131 7.66 -3.41 16.15
N LEU A 132 8.59 -2.45 16.31
CA LEU A 132 9.01 -1.57 15.22
C LEU A 132 9.82 -2.35 14.18
N LEU A 133 10.75 -3.21 14.61
CA LEU A 133 11.46 -4.08 13.68
C LEU A 133 10.51 -4.99 12.89
N ALA A 134 9.51 -5.56 13.57
CA ALA A 134 8.50 -6.37 12.91
C ALA A 134 7.69 -5.54 11.90
N ALA A 135 7.34 -4.28 12.22
CA ALA A 135 6.66 -3.40 11.27
C ALA A 135 7.51 -3.14 10.01
N TYR A 136 8.81 -2.82 10.16
CA TYR A 136 9.72 -2.68 9.00
C TYR A 136 9.75 -3.94 8.13
N GLY A 137 9.89 -5.11 8.76
CA GLY A 137 9.97 -6.38 8.04
C GLY A 137 8.67 -6.76 7.34
N LEU A 138 7.52 -6.58 8.01
CA LEU A 138 6.21 -6.93 7.47
C LEU A 138 5.78 -5.97 6.35
N HIS A 139 6.13 -4.70 6.45
CA HIS A 139 5.93 -3.73 5.38
C HIS A 139 6.75 -4.12 4.13
N ALA A 140 8.06 -4.30 4.29
CA ALA A 140 8.93 -4.67 3.17
C ALA A 140 8.51 -6.01 2.53
N LEU A 141 8.00 -6.96 3.33
CA LEU A 141 7.47 -8.22 2.84
C LEU A 141 6.23 -8.01 1.95
N PHE A 142 5.27 -7.20 2.39
CA PHE A 142 4.05 -6.93 1.61
C PHE A 142 4.36 -6.24 0.27
N ASP A 143 5.35 -5.35 0.25
CA ASP A 143 5.77 -4.66 -0.97
C ASP A 143 6.56 -5.55 -1.95
N LEU A 144 6.98 -6.75 -1.52
CA LEU A 144 7.82 -7.63 -2.32
C LEU A 144 7.09 -8.12 -3.58
N ALA A 145 5.87 -8.64 -3.45
CA ALA A 145 5.14 -9.19 -4.60
C ALA A 145 4.82 -8.10 -5.67
N PRO A 146 4.34 -6.89 -5.30
CA PRO A 146 4.20 -5.78 -6.23
C PRO A 146 5.53 -5.36 -6.88
N ALA A 147 6.61 -5.27 -6.10
CA ALA A 147 7.93 -4.89 -6.63
C ALA A 147 8.49 -5.94 -7.61
N LEU A 148 8.29 -7.23 -7.34
CA LEU A 148 8.65 -8.33 -8.24
C LEU A 148 7.81 -8.31 -9.54
N SER A 149 6.54 -7.92 -9.46
CA SER A 149 5.68 -7.71 -10.63
C SER A 149 6.19 -6.56 -11.50
N GLN A 150 6.59 -5.44 -10.89
CA GLN A 150 7.12 -4.27 -11.60
C GLN A 150 8.40 -4.55 -12.41
N VAL A 151 9.24 -5.49 -11.95
CA VAL A 151 10.44 -5.93 -12.69
C VAL A 151 10.18 -7.12 -13.63
N GLY A 152 8.93 -7.55 -13.78
CA GLY A 152 8.50 -8.60 -14.69
C GLY A 152 8.77 -10.03 -14.21
N TRP A 153 9.16 -10.23 -12.95
CA TRP A 153 9.43 -11.57 -12.39
C TRP A 153 8.14 -12.29 -11.99
N ILE A 154 7.09 -11.55 -11.63
CA ILE A 154 5.73 -12.05 -11.47
C ILE A 154 4.87 -11.45 -12.57
N ALA A 155 4.60 -12.21 -13.63
CA ALA A 155 3.82 -11.71 -14.77
C ALA A 155 2.30 -11.77 -14.56
N ASN A 156 1.83 -12.62 -13.64
CA ASN A 156 0.39 -12.82 -13.42
C ASN A 156 -0.13 -11.87 -12.33
N PRO A 157 -0.94 -10.84 -12.66
CA PRO A 157 -1.48 -9.91 -11.66
C PRO A 157 -2.39 -10.60 -10.63
N LEU A 158 -3.13 -11.65 -11.01
CA LEU A 158 -3.97 -12.39 -10.06
C LEU A 158 -3.14 -13.12 -8.98
N LEU A 159 -1.92 -13.53 -9.33
CA LEU A 159 -1.01 -14.15 -8.36
C LEU A 159 -0.54 -13.14 -7.33
N VAL A 160 -0.24 -11.90 -7.75
CA VAL A 160 0.14 -10.80 -6.85
C VAL A 160 -0.99 -10.54 -5.85
N GLU A 161 -2.21 -10.34 -6.34
CA GLU A 161 -3.38 -10.07 -5.50
C GLU A 161 -3.66 -11.21 -4.51
N PHE A 162 -3.50 -12.46 -4.94
CA PHE A 162 -3.64 -13.62 -4.06
C PHE A 162 -2.58 -13.63 -2.95
N ILE A 163 -1.32 -13.33 -3.28
CA ILE A 163 -0.23 -13.24 -2.29
C ILE A 163 -0.55 -12.13 -1.27
N LEU A 164 -0.90 -10.94 -1.74
CA LEU A 164 -1.24 -9.80 -0.87
C LEU A 164 -2.42 -10.10 0.05
N LEU A 165 -3.45 -10.77 -0.46
CA LEU A 165 -4.60 -11.18 0.34
C LEU A 165 -4.18 -12.17 1.44
N VAL A 166 -3.36 -13.17 1.12
CA VAL A 166 -2.87 -14.15 2.10
C VAL A 166 -2.00 -13.47 3.15
N GLU A 167 -1.06 -12.64 2.74
CA GLU A 167 -0.19 -11.86 3.63
C GLU A 167 -1.01 -10.98 4.57
N LEU A 168 -2.03 -10.28 4.03
CA LEU A 168 -2.92 -9.45 4.83
C LEU A 168 -3.70 -10.26 5.86
N LEU A 169 -4.27 -11.42 5.48
CA LEU A 169 -5.00 -12.28 6.41
C LEU A 169 -4.10 -12.81 7.53
N VAL A 170 -2.89 -13.24 7.19
CA VAL A 170 -1.87 -13.65 8.16
C VAL A 170 -1.52 -12.48 9.08
N PHE A 171 -1.35 -11.28 8.53
CA PHE A 171 -0.96 -10.13 9.31
C PHE A 171 -2.06 -9.60 10.22
N ILE A 172 -3.33 -9.62 9.78
CA ILE A 172 -4.49 -9.35 10.64
C ILE A 172 -4.52 -10.36 11.80
N TRP A 173 -4.31 -11.64 11.50
CA TRP A 173 -4.25 -12.68 12.52
C TRP A 173 -3.08 -12.46 13.50
N LEU A 174 -1.88 -12.11 13.02
CA LEU A 174 -0.71 -11.79 13.85
C LEU A 174 -0.98 -10.56 14.74
N THR A 175 -1.55 -9.50 14.17
CA THR A 175 -1.89 -8.27 14.90
C THR A 175 -2.89 -8.56 16.01
N LYS A 176 -3.95 -9.31 15.69
CA LYS A 176 -4.99 -9.70 16.66
C LYS A 176 -4.43 -10.62 17.74
N SER A 177 -3.67 -11.66 17.37
CA SER A 177 -3.12 -12.61 18.34
C SER A 177 -2.07 -11.99 19.27
N THR A 178 -1.34 -10.98 18.79
CA THR A 178 -0.29 -10.30 19.57
C THR A 178 -0.86 -9.24 20.52
N PHE A 179 -1.84 -8.44 20.06
CA PHE A 179 -2.30 -7.26 20.81
C PHE A 179 -3.72 -7.37 21.36
N TRP A 180 -4.55 -8.24 20.81
CA TRP A 180 -5.89 -8.50 21.31
C TRP A 180 -5.85 -9.73 22.22
N LYS A 181 -5.74 -9.50 23.53
CA LYS A 181 -5.92 -10.60 24.49
C LYS A 181 -7.32 -11.18 24.33
N LYS A 182 -7.41 -12.52 24.32
CA LYS A 182 -8.67 -13.21 24.59
C LYS A 182 -9.09 -12.78 25.99
N SER A 183 -10.23 -12.09 26.08
CA SER A 183 -10.94 -11.91 27.35
C SER A 183 -11.30 -13.28 27.94
#